data_AF-A0AAE0JYD3-F1
#
_entry.id   AF-A0AAE0JYD3-F1
#
_cell.length_a   1.000
_cell.length_b   1.000
_cell.length_c   1.000
_cell.angle_alpha   90.00
_cell.angle_beta   90.00
_cell.angle_gamma   90.00
#
_symmetry.space_group_name_H-M   'P 1'
#
loop_
_entity.id
_entity.type
_entity.pdbx_description
1 polymer ?
#
loop_
_entity_poly.entity_id
_entity_poly.type
_entity_poly.pdbx_seq_one_letter_code
_entity_poly.pdbx_strand_id
1 'polypeptide(L)'
;MDQGIINNFKVHYRKSWLQHMGPTKKPRDWDEAKHIQRLANDLVKAGQIREVMDIQNFIEPPEEVIVESPYDLLNHVAETFSEVRLIDYDDDVEERGIEPIPTANALTAVTHFIDFEEQQENPDLALLIKLRQRQRALTVEQLKKGASGTQRSLDSYFENNSTANSH
;
A
#
# COMPACT_ATOMS: atom_id res chain seq x y z
N MET A 1 -26.09 -17.92 18.02
CA MET A 1 -24.79 -18.63 18.02
C MET A 1 -23.79 -17.73 18.72
N ASP A 2 -23.29 -18.14 19.87
CA ASP A 2 -22.51 -17.28 20.77
C ASP A 2 -21.12 -16.94 20.21
N GLN A 3 -20.90 -15.65 19.96
CA GLN A 3 -19.59 -15.11 19.55
C GLN A 3 -18.48 -15.44 20.56
N GLY A 4 -18.82 -15.67 21.84
CA GLY A 4 -17.88 -16.06 22.88
C GLY A 4 -17.22 -17.43 22.66
N ILE A 5 -17.95 -18.40 22.09
CA ILE A 5 -17.42 -19.75 21.85
C ILE A 5 -16.38 -19.72 20.71
N ILE A 6 -16.67 -18.96 19.64
CA ILE A 6 -15.78 -18.80 18.49
C ILE A 6 -14.48 -18.10 18.89
N ASN A 7 -14.56 -17.05 19.72
CA ASN A 7 -13.37 -16.32 20.16
C ASN A 7 -12.47 -17.18 21.04
N ASN A 8 -13.03 -17.96 21.97
CA ASN A 8 -12.24 -18.90 22.77
C ASN A 8 -11.55 -19.96 21.92
N PHE A 9 -12.23 -20.48 20.90
CA PHE A 9 -11.64 -21.47 20.00
C PHE A 9 -10.47 -20.90 19.19
N LYS A 10 -10.60 -19.66 18.69
CA LYS A 10 -9.51 -18.96 17.99
C LYS A 10 -8.30 -18.72 18.88
N VAL A 11 -8.51 -18.29 20.12
CA VAL A 11 -7.43 -18.07 21.09
C VAL A 11 -6.70 -19.37 21.40
N HIS A 12 -7.45 -20.44 21.65
CA HIS A 12 -6.88 -21.76 21.92
C HIS A 12 -6.08 -22.29 20.73
N TYR A 13 -6.62 -22.16 19.52
CA TYR A 13 -5.95 -22.60 18.30
C TYR A 13 -4.67 -21.81 18.03
N ARG A 14 -4.70 -20.48 18.17
CA ARG A 14 -3.51 -19.61 18.02
C ARG A 14 -2.40 -19.98 19.01
N LYS A 15 -2.76 -20.28 20.26
CA LYS A 15 -1.79 -20.69 21.29
C LYS A 15 -1.17 -22.04 20.97
N SER A 16 -1.99 -23.02 20.56
CA SER A 16 -1.51 -24.35 20.16
C SER A 16 -0.61 -24.26 18.92
N TRP A 17 -0.99 -23.43 17.94
CA TRP A 17 -0.20 -23.20 16.73
C TRP A 17 1.15 -22.56 17.04
N LEU A 18 1.20 -21.51 17.86
CA LEU A 18 2.48 -20.90 18.27
C LEU A 18 3.37 -21.87 19.07
N GLN A 19 2.79 -22.82 19.80
CA GLN A 19 3.55 -23.78 20.59
C GLN A 19 4.17 -24.91 19.73
N HIS A 20 3.50 -25.32 18.65
CA HIS A 20 3.95 -26.44 17.81
C HIS A 20 4.58 -26.00 16.48
N MET A 21 4.16 -24.86 15.95
CA MET A 21 4.53 -24.32 14.64
C MET A 21 5.13 -22.91 14.73
N GLY A 22 5.21 -22.32 15.92
CA GLY A 22 5.87 -21.05 16.12
C GLY A 22 7.38 -21.15 15.81
N PRO A 23 8.04 -20.03 15.51
CA PRO A 23 9.47 -20.02 15.24
C PRO A 23 10.20 -20.69 16.41
N THR A 24 10.91 -21.77 16.10
CA THR A 24 11.74 -22.45 17.09
C THR A 24 12.65 -21.41 17.72
N LYS A 25 12.67 -21.34 19.05
CA LYS A 25 13.53 -20.38 19.75
C LYS A 25 14.96 -20.59 19.23
N LYS A 26 15.47 -19.59 18.51
CA LYS A 26 16.84 -19.58 17.98
C LYS A 26 17.78 -19.89 19.17
N PRO A 27 18.66 -20.90 19.06
CA PRO A 27 19.69 -21.15 20.07
C PRO A 27 20.47 -19.88 20.40
N ARG A 28 21.00 -19.77 21.62
CA ARG A 28 21.76 -18.59 22.05
C ARG A 28 22.96 -18.30 21.13
N ASP A 29 23.50 -19.33 20.50
CA ASP A 29 24.64 -19.26 19.57
C ASP A 29 24.20 -19.32 18.09
N TRP A 30 22.99 -18.81 17.79
CA TRP A 30 22.48 -18.80 16.41
C TRP A 30 23.27 -17.83 15.54
N ASP A 31 24.18 -18.39 14.76
CA ASP A 31 24.87 -17.70 13.69
C ASP A 31 24.06 -17.86 12.40
N GLU A 32 23.30 -16.81 12.06
CA GLU A 32 22.37 -16.79 10.94
C GLU A 32 23.08 -17.04 9.60
N ALA A 33 24.29 -16.50 9.44
CA ALA A 33 25.11 -16.71 8.24
C ALA A 33 25.50 -18.19 8.10
N LYS A 34 25.93 -18.86 9.18
CA LYS A 34 26.25 -20.29 9.14
C LYS A 34 25.03 -21.16 8.84
N HIS A 35 23.85 -20.77 9.34
CA HIS A 35 22.63 -21.54 9.07
C HIS A 35 22.21 -21.44 7.60
N ILE A 36 22.20 -20.22 7.05
CA ILE A 36 21.87 -19.98 5.64
C ILE A 36 22.88 -20.69 4.73
N GLN A 37 24.17 -20.66 5.06
CA GLN A 37 25.19 -21.37 4.29
C GLN A 37 24.96 -22.89 4.28
N ARG A 38 24.56 -23.48 5.40
CA ARG A 38 24.22 -24.91 5.47
C ARG A 38 23.01 -25.24 4.60
N LEU A 39 21.96 -24.44 4.69
CA LEU A 39 20.75 -24.61 3.88
C LEU A 39 21.06 -24.52 2.38
N ALA A 40 21.85 -23.52 1.97
CA ALA A 40 22.27 -23.36 0.58
C ALA A 40 23.07 -24.58 0.09
N ASN A 41 24.01 -25.09 0.91
CA ASN A 41 24.75 -26.30 0.57
C ASN A 41 23.85 -27.54 0.42
N ASP A 42 22.83 -27.68 1.26
CA ASP A 42 21.87 -28.79 1.17
C ASP A 42 21.01 -28.68 -0.10
N LEU A 43 20.62 -27.47 -0.50
CA LEU A 43 19.92 -27.21 -1.75
C LEU A 43 20.78 -27.50 -3.00
N VAL A 44 22.08 -27.21 -2.96
CA VAL A 44 23.03 -27.61 -4.02
C VAL A 44 23.09 -29.13 -4.12
N LYS A 45 23.25 -29.84 -2.99
CA LYS A 45 23.30 -31.31 -2.98
C LYS A 45 22.02 -31.94 -3.51
N ALA A 46 20.87 -31.31 -3.25
CA ALA A 46 19.58 -31.73 -3.78
C ALA A 46 19.40 -31.39 -5.28
N GLY A 47 20.35 -30.67 -5.90
CA GLY A 47 20.28 -30.23 -7.29
C GLY A 47 19.23 -29.14 -7.54
N GLN A 48 18.74 -28.48 -6.48
CA GLN A 48 17.73 -27.42 -6.60
C GLN A 48 18.34 -26.07 -6.98
N ILE A 49 19.62 -25.86 -6.67
CA ILE A 49 20.38 -24.68 -7.08
C ILE A 49 21.71 -25.11 -7.69
N ARG A 50 22.19 -24.38 -8.70
CA ARG A 50 23.41 -24.72 -9.45
C ARG A 50 24.69 -24.38 -8.70
N GLU A 51 24.72 -23.24 -8.02
CA GLU A 51 25.89 -22.74 -7.33
C GLU A 51 25.46 -21.84 -6.16
N VAL A 52 26.13 -21.96 -5.02
CA VAL A 52 25.93 -21.04 -3.88
C VAL A 52 26.81 -19.82 -4.14
N MET A 53 26.18 -18.70 -4.48
CA MET A 53 26.85 -17.42 -4.48
C MET A 53 27.24 -17.06 -3.03
N ASP A 54 28.47 -16.61 -2.82
CA ASP A 54 28.91 -16.17 -1.49
C ASP A 54 28.03 -14.99 -1.04
N ILE A 55 27.46 -15.11 0.16
CA ILE A 55 26.62 -14.05 0.75
C ILE A 55 27.44 -12.76 0.90
N GLN A 56 28.76 -12.86 1.12
CA GLN A 56 29.62 -11.68 1.20
C GLN A 56 29.62 -10.90 -0.12
N ASN A 57 29.55 -11.57 -1.27
CA ASN A 57 29.45 -10.89 -2.58
C ASN A 57 28.10 -10.20 -2.80
N PHE A 58 27.06 -10.52 -2.01
CA PHE A 58 25.78 -9.83 -2.04
C PHE A 58 25.78 -8.59 -1.14
N ILE A 59 26.48 -8.65 -0.01
CA ILE A 59 26.58 -7.54 0.95
C ILE A 59 27.57 -6.49 0.44
N GLU A 60 28.70 -6.94 -0.11
CA GLU A 60 29.77 -6.10 -0.66
C GLU A 60 30.18 -6.68 -2.03
N PRO A 61 29.46 -6.38 -3.11
CA PRO A 61 29.87 -6.82 -4.43
C PRO A 61 31.26 -6.25 -4.75
N PRO A 62 32.22 -7.06 -5.25
CA PRO A 62 33.60 -6.62 -5.47
C PRO A 62 33.73 -5.51 -6.53
N GLU A 63 32.67 -5.22 -7.28
CA GLU A 63 32.59 -4.14 -8.25
C GLU A 63 32.22 -2.79 -7.60
N GLU A 64 31.71 -2.79 -6.37
CA GLU A 64 31.33 -1.59 -5.61
C GLU A 64 32.48 -1.12 -4.72
N VAL A 65 33.64 -0.85 -5.32
CA VAL A 65 34.69 -0.06 -4.64
C VAL A 65 34.31 1.40 -4.80
N ILE A 66 33.47 1.89 -3.88
CA ILE A 66 33.15 3.32 -3.83
C ILE A 66 34.41 4.06 -3.37
N VAL A 67 35.18 4.56 -4.31
CA VAL A 67 36.27 5.50 -4.02
C VAL A 67 35.61 6.84 -3.71
N GLU A 68 35.08 7.00 -2.50
CA GLU A 68 34.50 8.27 -2.06
C GLU A 68 35.62 9.28 -1.88
N SER A 69 35.85 10.11 -2.90
CA SER A 69 36.65 11.31 -2.73
C SER A 69 35.90 12.24 -1.77
N PRO A 70 36.57 12.94 -0.83
CA PRO A 70 35.93 13.93 0.02
C PRO A 70 35.17 15.01 -0.76
N TYR A 71 35.53 15.21 -2.03
CA TYR A 71 34.86 16.10 -2.96
C TYR A 71 33.54 15.52 -3.51
N ASP A 72 33.43 14.20 -3.66
CA ASP A 72 32.22 13.53 -4.15
C ASP A 72 31.11 13.58 -3.10
N LEU A 73 31.47 13.44 -1.82
CA LEU A 73 30.52 13.59 -0.70
C LEU A 73 29.95 15.01 -0.63
N LEU A 74 30.80 16.01 -0.85
CA LEU A 74 30.43 17.43 -0.87
C LEU A 74 29.53 17.75 -2.07
N ASN A 75 29.82 17.18 -3.24
CA ASN A 75 28.95 17.29 -4.43
C ASN A 75 27.62 16.58 -4.24
N HIS A 76 27.59 15.42 -3.59
CA HIS A 76 26.35 14.69 -3.35
C HIS A 76 25.44 15.41 -2.34
N VAL A 77 26.03 15.96 -1.27
CA VAL A 77 25.31 16.83 -0.33
C VAL A 77 24.88 18.12 -1.02
N ALA A 78 25.73 18.70 -1.88
CA ALA A 78 25.33 19.84 -2.68
C ALA A 78 24.14 19.49 -3.56
N GLU A 79 24.18 18.44 -4.39
CA GLU A 79 23.06 17.99 -5.25
C GLU A 79 21.77 17.73 -4.47
N THR A 80 21.85 16.99 -3.36
CA THR A 80 20.68 16.61 -2.56
C THR A 80 19.98 17.83 -1.96
N PHE A 81 20.71 18.91 -1.67
CA PHE A 81 20.17 20.12 -1.04
C PHE A 81 20.14 21.35 -1.95
N SER A 82 20.75 21.29 -3.13
CA SER A 82 20.73 22.33 -4.17
C SER A 82 19.60 22.12 -5.18
N GLU A 83 18.81 21.05 -5.05
CA GLU A 83 17.45 20.97 -5.58
C GLU A 83 16.51 21.98 -4.87
N VAL A 84 16.87 23.26 -4.89
CA VAL A 84 15.88 24.27 -5.25
C VAL A 84 15.51 23.90 -6.67
N ARG A 85 14.37 23.24 -6.85
CA ARG A 85 13.79 22.89 -8.15
C ARG A 85 13.59 24.16 -8.99
N LEU A 86 14.64 24.65 -9.63
CA LEU A 86 14.54 25.35 -10.89
C LEU A 86 14.26 24.24 -11.89
N ILE A 87 12.97 23.94 -12.04
CA ILE A 87 12.47 23.13 -13.13
C ILE A 87 12.77 23.96 -14.37
N ASP A 88 13.93 23.75 -14.97
CA ASP A 88 14.17 24.09 -16.35
C ASP A 88 13.24 23.14 -17.13
N TYR A 89 12.06 23.66 -17.46
CA TYR A 89 11.09 23.00 -18.33
C TYR A 89 11.74 22.86 -19.71
N ASP A 90 12.48 21.77 -19.91
CA ASP A 90 12.82 21.27 -21.22
C ASP A 90 11.56 20.61 -21.80
N ASP A 91 11.20 21.07 -22.99
CA ASP A 91 9.85 21.29 -23.50
C ASP A 91 9.23 20.03 -24.12
N ASP A 92 9.34 18.85 -23.50
CA ASP A 92 8.82 17.58 -24.08
C ASP A 92 8.50 16.43 -23.08
N VAL A 93 8.41 16.69 -21.77
CA VAL A 93 7.79 15.71 -20.87
C VAL A 93 6.29 15.87 -21.02
N GLU A 94 5.66 15.02 -21.83
CA GLU A 94 4.20 14.87 -21.88
C GLU A 94 3.68 14.81 -20.44
N GLU A 95 3.10 15.92 -19.99
CA GLU A 95 2.49 16.08 -18.68
C GLU A 95 1.33 15.09 -18.65
N ARG A 96 1.58 13.86 -18.20
CA ARG A 96 0.55 12.85 -18.01
C ARG A 96 -0.38 13.41 -16.94
N GLY A 97 -1.43 14.09 -17.41
CA GLY A 97 -2.44 14.68 -16.57
C GLY A 97 -2.89 13.62 -15.58
N ILE A 98 -2.72 13.91 -14.29
CA ILE A 98 -3.17 13.00 -13.23
C ILE A 98 -4.68 12.89 -13.40
N GLU A 99 -5.15 11.74 -13.86
CA GLU A 99 -6.57 11.54 -14.06
C GLU A 99 -7.32 11.81 -12.74
N PRO A 100 -8.39 12.61 -12.76
CA PRO A 100 -9.13 12.92 -11.55
C PRO A 100 -9.72 11.63 -10.96
N ILE A 101 -9.39 11.36 -9.70
CA ILE A 101 -9.85 10.16 -9.00
C ILE A 101 -11.39 10.16 -8.92
N PRO A 102 -12.07 9.09 -9.36
CA PRO A 102 -13.51 8.97 -9.22
C PRO A 102 -13.97 9.14 -7.77
N THR A 103 -15.08 9.87 -7.54
CA THR A 103 -15.61 10.14 -6.19
C THR A 103 -15.90 8.85 -5.41
N ALA A 104 -16.30 7.77 -6.10
CA ALA A 104 -16.50 6.45 -5.49
C ALA A 104 -15.21 5.88 -4.89
N ASN A 105 -14.10 5.92 -5.65
CA ASN A 105 -12.81 5.43 -5.20
C ASN A 105 -12.28 6.25 -4.02
N ALA A 106 -12.47 7.57 -4.06
CA ALA A 106 -12.10 8.45 -2.95
C ALA A 106 -12.86 8.10 -1.66
N LEU A 107 -14.15 7.74 -1.76
CA LEU A 107 -14.96 7.37 -0.61
C LEU A 107 -14.51 6.04 0.00
N THR A 108 -14.23 5.04 -0.84
CA THR A 108 -13.64 3.76 -0.41
C THR A 108 -12.30 3.96 0.29
N ALA A 109 -11.43 4.80 -0.27
CA ALA A 109 -10.13 5.12 0.33
C ALA A 109 -10.30 5.77 1.71
N VAL A 110 -11.20 6.76 1.85
CA VAL A 110 -11.47 7.40 3.15
C VAL A 110 -12.00 6.40 4.18
N THR A 111 -12.88 5.48 3.77
CA THR A 111 -13.36 4.41 4.66
C THR A 111 -12.21 3.52 5.15
N HIS A 112 -11.30 3.10 4.27
CA HIS A 112 -10.13 2.32 4.67
C HIS A 112 -9.21 3.06 5.64
N PHE A 113 -9.01 4.37 5.46
CA PHE A 113 -8.22 5.17 6.41
C PHE A 113 -8.89 5.27 7.79
N ILE A 114 -10.22 5.37 7.83
CA ILE A 114 -10.97 5.34 9.10
C ILE A 114 -10.79 3.99 9.79
N ASP A 115 -11.01 2.89 9.06
CA ASP A 115 -10.89 1.53 9.61
C ASP A 115 -9.47 1.25 10.13
N PHE A 116 -8.45 1.71 9.40
CA PHE A 116 -7.05 1.60 9.80
C PHE A 116 -6.75 2.38 11.07
N GLU A 117 -7.21 3.63 11.15
CA GLU A 117 -6.95 4.50 12.29
C GLU A 117 -7.67 4.00 13.55
N GLU A 118 -8.88 3.47 13.42
CA GLU A 118 -9.65 2.88 14.53
C GLU A 118 -9.00 1.59 15.10
N GLN A 119 -8.15 0.91 14.33
CA GLN A 119 -7.45 -0.31 14.77
C GLN A 119 -6.11 -0.03 15.48
N GLN A 120 -5.63 1.21 15.49
CA GLN A 120 -4.40 1.59 16.18
C GLN A 120 -4.54 1.47 17.70
N GLU A 121 -3.44 1.16 18.40
CA GLU A 121 -3.42 1.08 19.87
C GLU A 121 -3.72 2.43 20.53
N ASN A 122 -3.36 3.53 19.86
CA ASN A 122 -3.65 4.90 20.29
C ASN A 122 -4.11 5.74 19.09
N PRO A 123 -5.42 5.74 18.78
CA PRO A 123 -5.95 6.40 17.58
C PRO A 123 -5.90 7.94 17.69
N ASP A 124 -5.51 8.61 16.60
CA ASP A 124 -5.58 10.07 16.51
C ASP A 124 -7.03 10.52 16.27
N LEU A 125 -7.68 10.95 17.36
CA LEU A 125 -9.05 11.45 17.35
C LEU A 125 -9.23 12.67 16.45
N ALA A 126 -8.21 13.55 16.33
CA ALA A 126 -8.30 14.73 15.49
C ALA A 126 -8.32 14.35 14.00
N LEU A 127 -7.51 13.35 13.63
CA LEU A 127 -7.52 12.78 12.28
C LEU A 127 -8.84 12.08 11.96
N LEU A 128 -9.36 11.25 12.86
CA LEU A 128 -10.65 10.56 12.67
C LEU A 128 -11.81 11.55 12.45
N ILE A 129 -11.83 12.66 13.18
CA ILE A 129 -12.84 13.72 12.99
C ILE A 129 -12.72 14.32 11.58
N LYS A 130 -11.51 14.64 11.12
CA LYS A 130 -11.27 15.18 9.77
C LYS A 130 -11.68 14.18 8.68
N LEU A 131 -11.34 12.90 8.84
CA LEU A 131 -11.70 11.85 7.88
C LEU A 131 -13.22 11.68 7.78
N ARG A 132 -13.94 11.65 8.91
CA ARG A 132 -15.41 11.57 8.93
C ARG A 132 -16.07 12.81 8.34
N GLN A 133 -15.53 14.00 8.59
CA GLN A 133 -15.99 15.22 7.92
C GLN A 133 -15.80 15.13 6.40
N ARG A 134 -14.65 14.63 5.94
CA ARG A 134 -14.38 14.44 4.51
C ARG A 134 -15.31 13.40 3.89
N GLN A 135 -15.56 12.30 4.57
CA GLN A 135 -16.51 11.27 4.13
C GLN A 135 -17.91 11.87 3.90
N ARG A 136 -18.40 12.68 4.85
CA ARG A 136 -19.69 13.39 4.71
C ARG A 136 -19.71 14.39 3.55
N ALA A 137 -18.60 15.08 3.31
CA ALA A 137 -18.50 16.00 2.18
C ALA A 137 -18.59 15.25 0.84
N LEU A 138 -17.89 14.11 0.72
CA LEU A 138 -17.91 13.28 -0.48
C LEU A 138 -19.28 12.63 -0.74
N THR A 139 -19.99 12.19 0.31
CA THR A 139 -21.36 11.65 0.13
C THR A 139 -22.32 12.72 -0.37
N VAL A 140 -22.23 13.95 0.15
CA VAL A 140 -23.03 15.09 -0.34
C VAL A 140 -22.69 15.41 -1.80
N GLU A 141 -21.42 15.38 -2.18
CA GLU A 141 -21.00 15.59 -3.56
C GLU A 141 -21.53 14.50 -4.49
N GLN A 142 -21.48 13.23 -4.07
CA GLN A 142 -22.01 12.10 -4.83
C GLN A 142 -23.52 12.22 -5.04
N LEU A 143 -24.27 12.61 -3.99
CA LEU A 143 -25.70 12.85 -4.09
C LEU A 143 -26.03 14.01 -5.03
N LYS A 144 -25.24 15.09 -5.00
CA LYS A 144 -25.40 16.23 -5.92
C LYS A 144 -25.16 15.82 -7.37
N LYS A 145 -24.09 15.07 -7.65
CA LYS A 145 -23.78 14.54 -8.99
C LYS A 145 -24.88 13.59 -9.49
N GLY A 146 -25.39 12.72 -8.62
CA GLY A 146 -26.51 11.84 -8.93
C GLY A 146 -27.82 12.59 -9.20
N ALA A 147 -28.11 13.63 -8.40
CA ALA A 147 -29.30 14.46 -8.59
C ALA A 147 -29.23 15.36 -9.83
N SER A 148 -28.03 15.83 -10.22
CA SER A 148 -27.85 16.58 -11.47
C SER A 148 -27.96 15.71 -12.73
N GLY A 149 -27.85 14.39 -12.61
CA GLY A 149 -27.94 13.45 -13.73
C GLY A 149 -29.36 13.18 -14.25
N THR A 150 -30.40 13.61 -13.54
CA THR A 150 -31.80 13.29 -13.89
C THR A 150 -32.76 14.43 -13.57
N GLN A 151 -32.39 15.67 -13.90
CA GLN A 151 -33.43 16.62 -14.32
C GLN A 151 -33.91 16.19 -15.73
N ARG A 152 -34.71 15.12 -15.79
CA ARG A 152 -35.50 14.85 -16.99
C ARG A 152 -36.38 16.08 -17.18
N SER A 153 -36.16 16.83 -18.27
CA SER A 153 -37.07 17.89 -18.66
C SER A 153 -38.49 17.32 -18.65
N LEU A 154 -39.45 18.09 -18.13
CA LEU A 154 -40.87 17.75 -18.19
C LEU A 154 -41.29 17.35 -19.62
N ASP A 155 -40.63 17.91 -20.63
CA ASP A 155 -40.84 17.59 -22.05
C ASP A 155 -40.56 16.12 -22.38
N SER A 156 -39.54 15.51 -21.76
CA SER A 156 -39.19 14.09 -21.98
C SER A 156 -40.24 13.10 -21.46
N TYR A 157 -41.12 13.53 -20.55
CA TYR A 157 -42.27 12.75 -20.10
C TYR A 157 -43.41 12.75 -21.12
N PHE A 158 -43.56 13.81 -21.91
CA PHE A 158 -44.63 13.94 -22.90
C PHE A 158 -44.30 13.26 -24.23
N GLU A 159 -43.02 13.15 -24.59
CA GLU A 159 -42.59 12.46 -25.80
C GLU A 159 -42.86 10.94 -25.76
N ASN A 160 -42.63 10.29 -24.61
CA ASN A 160 -42.82 8.83 -24.48
C ASN A 160 -44.29 8.39 -24.43
N ASN A 161 -45.22 9.28 -24.08
CA ASN A 161 -46.66 8.95 -24.07
C ASN A 161 -47.34 9.20 -25.42
N SER A 162 -46.74 9.96 -26.33
CA SER A 162 -47.33 10.23 -27.65
C SER A 162 -47.18 9.06 -28.63
N THR A 163 -46.19 8.19 -28.45
CA THR A 163 -45.97 7.03 -29.31
C THR A 163 -46.81 5.80 -28.93
N ALA A 164 -47.42 5.78 -27.74
CA ALA A 164 -48.19 4.63 -27.26
C ALA A 164 -49.65 4.60 -27.72
N ASN A 165 -50.18 5.68 -28.30
CA ASN A 165 -51.59 5.82 -28.71
C ASN A 165 -51.83 5.76 -30.22
N SER A 166 -50.84 5.30 -31.01
CA SER A 166 -50.94 5.23 -32.48
C SER A 166 -50.98 3.81 -33.03
N HIS A 167 -51.64 2.88 -32.32
CA HIS A 167 -51.97 1.55 -32.81
C HIS A 167 -53.43 1.17 -32.54
#